data_AF-A0A969IGH3-F1
#
_entry.id   AF-A0A969IGH3-F1
#
_cell.length_a   1.000
_cell.length_b   1.000
_cell.length_c   1.000
_cell.angle_alpha   90.00
_cell.angle_beta   90.00
_cell.angle_gamma   90.00
#
_symmetry.space_group_name_H-M   'P 1'
#
loop_
_entity.id
_entity.type
_entity.pdbx_description
1 polymer ?
#
loop_
_entity_poly.entity_id
_entity_poly.type
_entity_poly.pdbx_seq_one_letter_code
_entity_poly.pdbx_strand_id
1 'polypeptide(L)' 'RLCRAAALYQERFADAQGRLPATFQILFLTGWAPDPSQQQPAKRGSGKASLKDVLRS' A
#
# COMPACT_ATOMS: atom_id res chain seq x y z
N ARG A 1 -24.21 29.61 16.68
CA ARG A 1 -22.73 29.65 16.88
C ARG A 1 -21.97 29.04 15.70
N LEU A 2 -22.33 27.83 15.24
CA LEU A 2 -21.70 27.17 14.07
C LEU A 2 -21.70 28.02 12.79
N CYS A 3 -22.82 28.67 12.45
CA CYS A 3 -22.91 29.52 11.25
C CYS A 3 -21.91 30.69 11.26
N ARG A 4 -21.64 31.30 12.42
CA ARG A 4 -20.66 32.39 12.55
C ARG A 4 -19.23 31.87 12.39
N ALA A 5 -18.93 30.69 12.94
CA ALA A 5 -17.64 30.05 12.77
C ALA A 5 -17.38 29.67 11.31
N ALA A 6 -18.37 29.09 10.63
CA ALA A 6 -18.28 28.75 9.21
C ALA A 6 -18.04 29.99 8.33
N ALA A 7 -18.77 31.09 8.57
CA ALA A 7 -18.59 32.33 7.83
C ALA A 7 -17.17 32.91 8.00
N LEU A 8 -16.66 32.98 9.23
CA LEU A 8 -15.30 33.45 9.51
C LEU A 8 -14.23 32.54 8.91
N TYR A 9 -14.48 31.23 8.88
CA TYR A 9 -13.57 30.26 8.27
C TYR A 9 -13.51 30.45 6.75
N GLN A 10 -14.66 30.61 6.11
CA GLN A 10 -14.72 30.88 4.67
C GLN A 10 -14.05 32.21 4.31
N GLU A 11 -14.28 33.28 5.07
CA GLU A 11 -13.66 34.59 4.86
C GLU A 11 -12.13 34.55 4.93
N ARG A 12 -11.57 33.75 5.85
CA ARG A 12 -10.12 33.75 6.13
C ARG A 12 -9.33 32.75 5.29
N PHE A 13 -9.97 31.69 4.80
CA PHE A 13 -9.25 30.54 4.24
C PHE A 13 -9.72 30.13 2.84
N ALA A 14 -10.75 30.77 2.26
CA ALA A 14 -11.15 30.48 0.89
C ALA A 14 -10.16 31.07 -0.14
N ASP A 15 -10.06 30.41 -1.29
CA ASP A 15 -9.32 30.91 -2.46
C ASP A 15 -10.09 32.03 -3.19
N ALA A 16 -9.48 32.58 -4.25
CA ALA A 16 -10.07 33.66 -5.05
C ALA A 16 -11.37 33.24 -5.78
N GLN A 17 -11.68 31.95 -5.84
CA GLN A 17 -12.87 31.37 -6.43
C GLN A 17 -13.90 30.95 -5.37
N GLY A 18 -13.63 31.25 -4.09
CA GLY A 18 -14.52 30.97 -2.97
C GLY A 18 -14.50 29.52 -2.46
N ARG A 19 -13.50 28.71 -2.84
CA ARG A 19 -13.35 27.32 -2.41
C ARG A 19 -12.40 27.22 -1.23
N LEU A 20 -12.63 26.25 -0.35
CA LEU A 20 -11.71 25.96 0.76
C LEU A 20 -10.65 24.94 0.31
N PRO A 21 -9.35 25.29 0.27
CA PRO A 21 -8.29 24.35 -0.02
C PRO A 21 -8.18 23.32 1.10
N ALA A 22 -8.04 22.05 0.74
CA ALA A 22 -7.89 20.95 1.67
C ALA A 22 -6.74 20.04 1.25
N THR A 23 -5.88 19.70 2.22
CA THR A 23 -4.75 18.79 2.01
C THR A 23 -5.12 17.41 2.52
N PHE A 24 -5.00 16.41 1.64
CA PHE A 24 -5.24 15.01 2.00
C PHE A 24 -3.98 14.19 1.80
N GLN A 25 -3.75 13.23 2.69
CA GLN A 25 -2.76 12.18 2.50
C GLN A 25 -3.50 10.88 2.21
N ILE A 26 -3.20 10.26 1.07
CA ILE A 26 -3.76 8.97 0.70
C ILE A 26 -2.72 7.90 1.02
N LEU A 27 -3.07 6.99 1.91
CA LEU A 27 -2.23 5.85 2.25
C LEU A 27 -2.65 4.67 1.36
N PHE A 28 -1.71 4.15 0.58
CA PHE A 28 -1.90 2.93 -0.21
C PHE A 28 -1.20 1.77 0.49
N LEU A 29 -1.91 0.64 0.61
CA LEU A 29 -1.35 -0.59 1.16
C LEU A 29 -1.56 -1.72 0.15
N THR A 30 -0.46 -2.36 -0.23
CA THR A 30 -0.48 -3.60 -1.01
C THR A 30 -0.04 -4.74 -0.11
N GLY A 31 -0.90 -5.74 0.04
CA GLY A 31 -0.59 -6.97 0.77
C GLY A 31 -0.43 -8.16 -0.17
N TRP A 32 0.29 -9.17 0.29
CA TRP A 32 0.33 -10.48 -0.35
C TRP A 32 -0.16 -11.53 0.63
N ALA A 33 -0.90 -12.52 0.11
CA ALA A 33 -1.31 -13.71 0.85
C ALA A 33 -0.97 -14.95 0.01
N PRO A 34 -0.53 -16.05 0.64
CA PRO A 34 -0.29 -17.29 -0.07
C PRO A 34 -1.58 -17.84 -0.65
N ASP A 35 -1.50 -18.32 -1.89
CA ASP A 35 -2.61 -19.05 -2.51
C ASP A 35 -2.63 -20.51 -2.02
N PRO A 36 -3.81 -21.13 -1.82
CA PRO A 36 -3.88 -22.54 -1.41
C PRO A 36 -3.18 -23.52 -2.35
N SER A 37 -3.00 -23.18 -3.64
CA SER A 37 -2.27 -23.99 -4.62
C SER A 37 -0.75 -23.84 -4.51
N GLN A 38 -0.25 -22.99 -3.60
CA GLN A 38 1.18 -22.79 -3.42
C GLN A 38 1.88 -24.10 -3.03
N GLN A 39 2.90 -24.46 -3.82
CA GLN A 39 3.67 -25.68 -3.59
C GLN A 39 4.38 -25.63 -2.24
N GLN A 40 4.31 -26.73 -1.52
CA GLN A 40 4.97 -26.86 -0.22
C GLN A 40 6.46 -27.20 -0.40
N PRO A 41 7.32 -26.79 0.54
CA PRO A 41 8.72 -27.19 0.53
C PRO A 41 8.86 -28.72 0.48
N ALA A 42 9.75 -29.20 -0.38
CA ALA A 42 10.05 -30.63 -0.45
C ALA A 42 10.65 -31.14 0.88
N LYS A 43 10.45 -32.43 1.17
CA LYS A 43 11.01 -33.07 2.36
C LYS A 43 12.54 -32.94 2.35
N ARG A 44 13.15 -32.58 3.49
CA ARG A 44 14.61 -32.54 3.63
C ARG A 44 15.21 -33.89 3.19
N GLY A 45 16.25 -33.84 2.35
CA GLY A 45 16.91 -35.02 1.80
C GLY A 45 16.25 -35.65 0.57
N SER A 46 15.15 -35.09 0.02
CA SER A 46 14.49 -35.64 -1.17
C SER A 46 15.14 -35.26 -2.51
N GLY A 47 16.31 -34.64 -2.50
CA GLY A 47 17.02 -34.24 -3.71
C GLY A 47 17.54 -35.46 -4.47
N LYS A 48 17.28 -35.52 -5.79
CA LYS A 48 17.74 -36.62 -6.67
C LYS A 48 19.05 -36.31 -7.40
N ALA A 49 19.38 -35.03 -7.54
CA ALA A 49 20.57 -34.56 -8.26
C ALA A 49 21.30 -33.49 -7.44
N SER A 50 22.62 -33.46 -7.58
CA SER A 50 23.49 -32.49 -6.93
C SER A 50 23.56 -31.21 -7.77
N LEU A 51 23.24 -30.07 -7.16
CA LEU A 51 23.39 -28.75 -7.79
C LEU A 51 24.84 -28.46 -8.22
N LYS A 52 25.83 -29.00 -7.49
CA LYS A 52 27.26 -28.89 -7.83
C LYS A 52 27.57 -29.51 -9.20
N ASP A 53 26.87 -30.59 -9.56
CA ASP A 53 27.11 -31.30 -10.81
C ASP A 53 26.41 -30.60 -11.98
N VAL A 54 25.28 -29.92 -11.71
CA VAL A 54 24.53 -29.14 -12.72
C VAL A 54 25.20 -27.80 -13.03
N LEU A 55 25.77 -27.12 -12.04
CA LEU A 55 26.32 -25.76 -12.20
C LEU A 55 27.79 -25.72 -12.67
N ARG A 56 28.37 -26.86 -13.05
CA ARG A 56 29.75 -26.98 -13.57
C ARG A 56 29.84 -27.04 -15.10
N SER A 57 28.71 -26.90 -15.80
CA SER A 57 28.63 -26.67 -17.26
C SER A 57 28.72 -25.20 -17.60
#